data_AF-A0A607Z587-F1
#
_entry.id   AF-A0A607Z587-F1
#
_cell.length_a   1.000
_cell.length_b   1.000
_cell.length_c   1.000
_cell.angle_alpha   90.00
_cell.angle_beta   90.00
_cell.angle_gamma   90.00
#
_symmetry.space_group_name_H-M   'P 1'
#
loop_
_entity.id
_entity.type
_entity.pdbx_description
1 polymer ?
#
loop_
_entity_poly.entity_id
_entity_poly.type
_entity_poly.pdbx_seq_one_letter_code
_entity_poly.pdbx_strand_id
1 'polypeptide(L)' 'SAATNTGDWSAAEVSGSQSVAAAFGIEGKARASEGGAIVLCYRDEDGELIHIRASKVGENGIMPNTWYQLNEDGEFVACE' A
#
# COMPACT_ATOMS: atom_id res chain seq x y z
N SER A 1 -14.94 -2.82 -3.43
CA SER A 1 -14.95 -1.87 -2.31
C SER A 1 -13.63 -1.13 -2.23
N ALA A 2 -13.52 -0.08 -1.42
CA ALA A 2 -12.26 0.65 -1.22
C ALA A 2 -12.04 0.97 0.27
N ALA A 3 -10.79 0.89 0.71
CA ALA A 3 -10.32 1.42 2.00
C ALA A 3 -9.21 2.42 1.73
N THR A 4 -9.31 3.61 2.30
CA THR A 4 -8.33 4.69 2.11
C THR A 4 -7.94 5.26 3.45
N ASN A 5 -6.64 5.46 3.68
CA ASN A 5 -6.15 6.17 4.85
C ASN A 5 -5.17 7.28 4.44
N THR A 6 -4.96 8.19 5.39
CA THR A 6 -4.03 9.31 5.28
C THR A 6 -3.45 9.58 6.66
N GLY A 7 -2.29 10.23 6.73
CA GLY A 7 -1.60 10.49 7.99
C GLY A 7 -0.62 9.39 8.37
N ASP A 8 0.16 9.64 9.41
CA ASP A 8 1.37 8.87 9.70
C ASP A 8 1.04 7.47 10.25
N TRP A 9 1.86 6.47 9.88
CA TRP A 9 1.72 5.06 10.27
C TRP A 9 0.36 4.43 9.97
N SER A 10 -0.31 4.94 8.95
CA SER A 10 -1.68 4.57 8.64
C SER A 10 -1.76 3.21 7.93
N ALA A 11 -2.77 2.39 8.27
CA ALA A 11 -2.96 1.05 7.71
C ALA A 11 -4.30 0.93 6.97
N ALA A 12 -4.29 0.44 5.72
CA ALA A 12 -5.49 0.28 4.88
C ALA A 12 -5.62 -1.17 4.46
N GLU A 13 -6.78 -1.79 4.71
CA GLU A 13 -7.02 -3.17 4.30
C GLU A 13 -8.39 -3.39 3.66
N VAL A 14 -8.42 -4.34 2.73
CA VAL A 14 -9.66 -4.87 2.15
C VAL A 14 -9.56 -6.38 1.98
N SER A 15 -10.63 -7.10 2.28
CA SER A 15 -10.69 -8.56 2.14
C SER A 15 -11.48 -9.05 0.92
N GLY A 16 -12.21 -8.16 0.25
CA GLY A 16 -13.02 -8.49 -0.94
C GLY A 16 -12.20 -8.56 -2.22
N SER A 17 -12.56 -9.46 -3.13
CA SER A 17 -12.00 -9.49 -4.49
C SER A 17 -12.30 -8.18 -5.23
N GLN A 18 -11.41 -7.78 -6.14
CA GLN A 18 -11.50 -6.53 -6.90
C GLN A 18 -11.62 -5.25 -6.05
N SER A 19 -11.28 -5.34 -4.75
CA SER A 19 -11.24 -4.18 -3.86
C SER A 19 -9.85 -3.58 -3.82
N VAL A 20 -9.78 -2.28 -3.53
CA VAL A 20 -8.51 -1.53 -3.49
C VAL A 20 -8.27 -0.99 -2.08
N ALA A 21 -7.13 -1.30 -1.49
CA ALA A 21 -6.63 -0.64 -0.28
C ALA A 21 -5.58 0.40 -0.67
N ALA A 22 -5.71 1.62 -0.16
CA ALA A 22 -4.76 2.70 -0.46
C ALA A 22 -4.32 3.44 0.81
N ALA A 23 -3.01 3.66 0.93
CA ALA A 23 -2.43 4.46 1.99
C ALA A 23 -1.51 5.56 1.44
N PHE A 24 -1.70 6.79 1.91
CA PHE A 24 -1.04 7.99 1.34
C PHE A 24 -0.23 8.81 2.34
N GLY A 25 -0.19 8.39 3.61
CA GLY A 25 0.57 9.06 4.66
C GLY A 25 2.01 8.56 4.79
N ILE A 26 2.77 9.19 5.68
CA ILE A 26 4.16 8.81 6.00
C ILE A 26 4.17 7.41 6.63
N GLU A 27 5.06 6.54 6.14
CA GLU A 27 5.14 5.13 6.56
C GLU A 27 3.79 4.38 6.47
N GLY A 28 2.93 4.81 5.54
CA GLY A 28 1.62 4.19 5.31
C GLY A 28 1.76 2.78 4.72
N LYS A 29 0.95 1.85 5.22
CA LYS A 29 0.91 0.46 4.76
C LYS A 29 -0.45 0.02 4.27
N ALA A 30 -0.45 -0.89 3.31
CA ALA A 30 -1.67 -1.45 2.73
C ALA A 30 -1.56 -2.95 2.52
N ARG A 31 -2.68 -3.65 2.66
CA ARG A 31 -2.82 -5.05 2.25
C ARG A 31 -4.18 -5.30 1.62
N ALA A 32 -4.26 -6.30 0.74
CA ALA A 32 -5.53 -6.78 0.22
C ALA A 32 -5.52 -8.30 0.03
N SER A 33 -6.70 -8.89 -0.07
CA SER A 33 -6.88 -10.28 -0.51
C SER A 33 -6.47 -10.46 -1.98
N GLU A 34 -6.26 -11.72 -2.37
CA GLU A 34 -6.01 -12.11 -3.76
C GLU A 34 -7.07 -11.55 -4.73
N GLY A 35 -6.62 -11.05 -5.88
CA GLY A 35 -7.49 -10.41 -6.86
C GLY A 35 -7.95 -8.99 -6.47
N GLY A 36 -7.59 -8.50 -5.29
CA GLY A 36 -7.63 -7.07 -4.93
C GLY A 36 -6.43 -6.30 -5.47
N ALA A 37 -6.27 -5.06 -5.03
CA ALA A 37 -5.12 -4.23 -5.35
C ALA A 37 -4.71 -3.34 -4.17
N ILE A 38 -3.45 -2.89 -4.19
CA ILE A 38 -2.92 -1.91 -3.25
C ILE A 38 -2.39 -0.68 -3.99
N VAL A 39 -2.49 0.48 -3.35
CA VAL A 39 -1.85 1.74 -3.77
C VAL A 39 -1.13 2.35 -2.58
N LEU A 40 0.14 2.70 -2.74
CA LEU A 40 0.98 3.23 -1.68
C LEU A 40 1.76 4.45 -2.15
N CYS A 41 2.06 5.34 -1.21
CA CYS A 41 2.99 6.44 -1.39
C CYS A 41 4.22 6.28 -0.51
N TYR A 42 5.37 6.74 -1.01
CA TYR A 42 6.54 7.03 -0.19
C TYR A 42 6.68 8.55 -0.07
N ARG A 43 6.91 9.01 1.16
CA ARG A 43 7.20 10.40 1.49
C ARG A 43 8.51 10.47 2.26
N ASP A 44 9.28 11.53 2.06
CA ASP A 44 10.48 11.78 2.86
C ASP A 44 10.15 12.34 4.26
N GLU A 45 11.18 12.66 5.06
CA GLU A 45 11.03 13.15 6.43
C GLU A 45 10.35 14.53 6.52
N ASP A 46 10.40 15.33 5.46
CA ASP A 46 9.70 16.62 5.37
C ASP A 46 8.24 16.46 4.90
N GLY A 47 7.84 15.23 4.56
CA GLY A 47 6.51 14.87 4.09
C GLY A 47 6.29 15.11 2.59
N GLU A 48 7.34 15.41 1.82
CA GLU A 48 7.27 15.57 0.36
C GLU A 48 6.92 14.24 -0.30
N LEU A 49 6.06 14.27 -1.32
CA LEU A 49 5.64 13.07 -2.03
C LEU A 49 6.67 12.69 -3.08
N ILE A 50 7.38 11.58 -2.85
CA ILE A 50 8.46 11.10 -3.73
C ILE A 50 7.97 10.03 -4.70
N HIS A 51 7.21 9.04 -4.20
CA HIS A 51 6.71 7.95 -5.03
C HIS A 51 5.24 7.66 -4.78
N ILE A 52 4.56 7.20 -5.83
CA ILE A 52 3.26 6.55 -5.77
C ILE A 52 3.29 5.32 -6.67
N ARG A 53 2.81 4.18 -6.17
CA ARG A 53 2.77 2.92 -6.94
C ARG A 53 1.54 2.11 -6.61
N ALA A 54 1.03 1.39 -7.62
CA ALA A 54 -0.10 0.49 -7.50
C ALA A 54 0.25 -0.89 -8.03
N SER A 55 -0.32 -1.94 -7.44
CA SER A 55 -0.23 -3.30 -7.98
C SER A 55 -1.45 -4.13 -7.59
N LYS A 56 -1.82 -5.06 -8.47
CA LYS A 56 -2.79 -6.12 -8.12
C LYS A 56 -2.12 -7.15 -7.22
N VAL A 57 -2.89 -7.62 -6.26
CA VAL A 57 -2.46 -8.69 -5.34
C VAL A 57 -2.54 -10.03 -6.03
N GLY A 58 -1.47 -10.82 -5.95
CA GLY A 58 -1.24 -12.03 -6.73
C GLY A 58 -0.44 -11.78 -8.03
N GLU A 59 -0.10 -10.52 -8.32
CA GLU A 59 0.69 -10.11 -9.48
C GLU A 59 1.91 -9.27 -9.03
N ASN A 60 2.92 -9.16 -9.88
CA ASN A 60 4.12 -8.33 -9.66
C ASN A 60 4.84 -8.57 -8.32
N GLY A 61 4.78 -9.79 -7.78
CA GLY A 61 5.42 -10.16 -6.51
C GLY A 61 4.64 -9.74 -5.25
N ILE A 62 3.42 -9.22 -5.37
CA ILE A 62 2.59 -8.82 -4.23
C ILE A 62 1.77 -10.00 -3.71
N MET A 63 2.08 -10.44 -2.50
CA MET A 63 1.43 -11.57 -1.86
C MET A 63 0.10 -11.17 -1.20
N PRO A 64 -0.91 -12.04 -1.23
CA PRO A 64 -2.18 -11.78 -0.58
C PRO A 64 -2.06 -11.73 0.94
N ASN A 65 -2.83 -10.83 1.55
CA ASN A 65 -2.90 -10.63 2.99
C ASN A 65 -1.57 -10.24 3.66
N THR A 66 -0.59 -9.78 2.87
CA THR A 66 0.70 -9.27 3.34
C THR A 66 0.66 -7.74 3.37
N TRP A 67 1.16 -7.15 4.45
CA TRP A 67 1.33 -5.70 4.54
C TRP A 67 2.53 -5.27 3.72
N TYR A 68 2.35 -4.21 2.93
CA TYR A 68 3.41 -3.58 2.16
C TYR A 68 3.51 -2.09 2.48
N GLN A 69 4.73 -1.59 2.40
CA GLN A 69 5.08 -0.17 2.32
C GLN A 69 5.86 0.07 1.01
N LEU A 70 6.04 1.34 0.62
CA LEU A 70 7.06 1.69 -0.37
C LEU A 70 8.35 2.10 0.35
N ASN A 71 9.49 1.66 -0.18
CA ASN A 71 10.80 2.17 0.23
C ASN A 71 11.18 3.46 -0.54
N GLU A 72 12.37 3.98 -0.26
CA GLU A 72 12.93 5.18 -0.89
C GLU A 72 13.12 5.09 -2.41
N ASP A 73 13.21 3.86 -2.95
CA ASP A 73 13.28 3.58 -4.40
C ASP A 73 11.90 3.38 -5.04
N GLY A 74 10.82 3.47 -4.26
CA GLY A 74 9.44 3.26 -4.69
C GLY A 74 9.10 1.79 -4.94
N GLU A 75 9.85 0.85 -4.38
CA GLU A 75 9.59 -0.59 -4.43
C GLU A 75 8.71 -1.04 -3.26
N PHE A 76 7.86 -2.03 -3.52
CA PHE A 76 7.04 -2.64 -2.47
C PHE A 76 7.91 -3.51 -1.55
N VAL A 77 7.91 -3.20 -0.25
CA VAL A 77 8.61 -3.96 0.77
C VAL A 77 7.59 -4.50 1.78
N ALA A 78 7.65 -5.81 2.04
CA ALA A 78 6.78 -6.45 3.01
C ALA A 78 7.14 -6.02 4.44
N CYS A 79 6.14 -5.81 5.28
CA CYS A 79 6.30 -5.39 6.68
C CYS A 79 5.28 -6.09 7.60
N GLU A 80 5.42 -5.87 8.91
CA GLU A 80 4.45 -6.28 9.94
C GLU A 80 3.39 -5.20 10.19
#